data_AF-A0A928U097-F1
#
_entry.id   AF-A0A928U097-F1
#
_cell.length_a   1.000
_cell.length_b   1.000
_cell.length_c   1.000
_cell.angle_alpha   90.00
_cell.angle_beta   90.00
_cell.angle_gamma   90.00
#
_symmetry.space_group_name_H-M   'P 1'
#
loop_
_entity.id
_entity.type
_entity.pdbx_description
1 polymer ?
#
loop_
_entity_poly.entity_id
_entity_poly.type
_entity_poly.pdbx_seq_one_letter_code
_entity_poly.pdbx_strand_id
1 'polypeptide(L)' 'MMGIAALQSVQYISAKGKRLAVVNLDDWETLLEWLETVEDIEIAKQAMTSLKSAGGDRQQAGWLRWDEVKEELG' A
#
# COMPACT_ATOMS: atom_id res chain seq x y z
N MET A 1 -5.71 -0.53 -11.56
CA MET A 1 -6.98 -0.62 -12.29
C MET A 1 -8.07 -1.32 -11.46
N MET A 2 -7.72 -2.32 -10.63
CA MET A 2 -8.71 -3.06 -9.80
C MET A 2 -9.34 -2.24 -8.65
N GLY A 3 -8.57 -1.43 -7.91
CA GLY A 3 -9.13 -0.65 -6.79
C GLY A 3 -10.25 0.33 -7.18
N ILE A 4 -10.16 0.98 -8.34
CA ILE A 4 -11.22 1.90 -8.81
C ILE A 4 -12.52 1.14 -9.13
N ALA A 5 -12.43 -0.07 -9.68
CA ALA A 5 -13.61 -0.89 -9.96
C ALA A 5 -14.34 -1.30 -8.67
N ALA A 6 -13.58 -1.64 -7.62
CA ALA A 6 -14.13 -1.95 -6.30
C ALA A 6 -14.79 -0.73 -5.62
N LEU A 7 -14.25 0.49 -5.79
CA LEU A 7 -14.94 1.71 -5.32
C LEU A 7 -16.27 1.95 -6.04
N GLN A 8 -16.38 1.52 -7.30
CA GLN A 8 -17.59 1.65 -8.11
C GLN A 8 -18.62 0.55 -7.83
N SER A 9 -18.25 -0.55 -7.18
CA SER A 9 -19.17 -1.65 -6.84
C SER A 9 -19.95 -1.41 -5.53
N VAL A 10 -19.64 -0.33 -4.80
CA VAL A 10 -20.26 0.00 -3.51
C VAL A 10 -21.78 0.16 -3.64
N GLN A 11 -22.51 -0.62 -2.85
CA GLN A 11 -23.94 -0.51 -2.68
C GLN A 11 -24.27 0.27 -1.41
N TYR A 12 -25.46 0.87 -1.34
CA TYR A 12 -25.88 1.63 -0.17
C TYR A 12 -27.20 1.09 0.37
N ILE A 13 -27.24 0.80 1.67
CA ILE A 13 -28.45 0.37 2.37
C ILE A 13 -28.77 1.32 3.52
N SER A 14 -30.05 1.48 3.85
CA SER A 14 -30.49 2.24 5.03
C SER A 14 -30.98 1.29 6.11
N ALA A 15 -30.35 1.32 7.28
CA ALA A 15 -30.72 0.50 8.43
C ALA A 15 -30.61 1.31 9.72
N LYS A 16 -31.64 1.22 10.58
CA LYS A 16 -31.69 1.92 11.89
C LYS A 16 -31.36 3.43 11.80
N GLY A 17 -31.88 4.11 10.78
CA GLY A 17 -31.66 5.55 10.58
C GLY A 17 -30.26 5.93 10.09
N LYS A 18 -29.42 4.96 9.68
CA LYS A 18 -28.09 5.20 9.11
C LYS A 18 -28.02 4.67 7.68
N ARG A 19 -27.24 5.36 6.84
CA ARG A 19 -26.87 4.89 5.49
C ARG A 19 -25.53 4.18 5.59
N LEU A 20 -25.48 2.94 5.16
CA LEU A 20 -24.30 2.08 5.18
C LEU A 20 -23.82 1.86 3.74
N ALA A 21 -22.50 1.85 3.56
CA ALA A 21 -21.84 1.37 2.35
C ALA A 21 -21.57 -0.14 2.50
N VAL A 22 -21.94 -0.92 1.50
CA VAL A 22 -21.76 -2.37 1.47
C VAL A 22 -20.93 -2.71 0.24
N VAL A 23 -19.87 -3.48 0.46
CA VAL A 23 -18.93 -3.92 -0.56
C VAL A 23 -18.78 -5.43 -0.44
N ASN A 24 -18.48 -6.10 -1.55
CA ASN A 24 -18.06 -7.51 -1.49
C ASN A 24 -16.74 -7.60 -0.71
N LEU A 25 -16.53 -8.70 0.02
CA LEU A 25 -15.28 -8.93 0.74
C LEU A 25 -14.08 -8.95 -0.20
N ASP A 26 -14.18 -9.62 -1.35
CA ASP A 26 -13.07 -9.70 -2.32
C ASP A 26 -12.73 -8.31 -2.87
N ASP A 27 -13.75 -7.49 -3.12
CA ASP A 27 -13.59 -6.09 -3.54
C ASP A 27 -12.95 -5.25 -2.43
N TRP A 28 -13.30 -5.51 -1.16
CA TRP A 28 -12.71 -4.84 -0.01
C TRP A 28 -11.23 -5.18 0.17
N GLU A 29 -10.86 -6.45 0.06
CA GLU A 29 -9.46 -6.89 0.09
C GLU A 29 -8.67 -6.27 -1.05
N THR A 30 -9.25 -6.26 -2.26
CA THR A 30 -8.66 -5.61 -3.44
C THR A 30 -8.43 -4.11 -3.23
N LEU A 31 -9.33 -3.42 -2.49
CA LEU A 31 -9.16 -2.01 -2.15
C LEU A 31 -7.99 -1.79 -1.18
N LEU A 32 -7.85 -2.67 -0.19
CA LEU A 32 -6.75 -2.61 0.77
C LEU A 32 -5.41 -2.83 0.07
N GLU A 33 -5.27 -3.90 -0.71
CA GLU A 33 -4.03 -4.18 -1.47
C GLU A 33 -3.69 -3.04 -2.44
N TRP A 34 -4.70 -2.44 -3.08
CA TRP A 34 -4.49 -1.29 -3.96
C TRP A 34 -3.98 -0.07 -3.19
N LEU A 35 -4.50 0.19 -1.99
CA LEU A 35 -4.03 1.29 -1.15
C LEU A 35 -2.59 1.06 -0.67
N GLU A 36 -2.28 -0.16 -0.18
CA GLU A 36 -0.93 -0.57 0.21
C GLU A 36 0.06 -0.41 -0.96
N THR A 37 -0.34 -0.83 -2.17
CA THR A 37 0.48 -0.64 -3.38
C THR A 37 0.78 0.84 -3.65
N VAL A 38 -0.18 1.73 -3.43
CA VAL A 38 0.03 3.17 -3.63
C VAL A 38 1.02 3.72 -2.59
N GLU A 39 0.91 3.30 -1.34
CA GLU A 39 1.82 3.69 -0.26
C GLU A 39 3.24 3.15 -0.51
N ASP A 40 3.38 1.87 -0.87
CA ASP A 40 4.64 1.21 -1.21
C ASP A 40 5.34 1.89 -2.40
N ILE A 41 4.59 2.32 -3.42
CA ILE A 41 5.14 3.06 -4.55
C ILE A 41 5.78 4.37 -4.09
N GLU A 42 5.15 5.10 -3.17
CA GLU A 42 5.72 6.35 -2.65
C GLU A 42 6.97 6.10 -1.81
N ILE A 43 6.99 5.05 -0.98
CA ILE A 43 8.19 4.63 -0.25
C ILE A 43 9.31 4.27 -1.23
N ALA A 44 9.02 3.49 -2.28
CA ALA A 44 9.99 3.10 -3.29
C ALA A 44 10.57 4.30 -4.06
N LYS A 45 9.73 5.30 -4.40
CA LYS A 45 10.18 6.55 -5.02
C LYS A 45 11.12 7.35 -4.11
N GLN A 46 10.80 7.44 -2.82
CA GLN A 46 11.65 8.11 -1.84
C GLN A 46 12.99 7.38 -1.69
N ALA A 47 12.96 6.06 -1.53
CA ALA A 47 14.17 5.24 -1.43
C ALA A 47 15.06 5.37 -2.68
N MET A 48 14.46 5.38 -3.88
CA MET A 48 15.17 5.61 -5.14
C MET A 48 15.80 7.01 -5.22
N THR A 49 15.11 8.02 -4.69
CA THR A 49 15.63 9.40 -4.64
C THR A 49 16.86 9.47 -3.73
N SER A 50 16.79 8.87 -2.54
CA SER A 50 17.94 8.77 -1.63
C SER A 50 19.11 8.01 -2.26
N LEU A 51 18.84 6.90 -2.94
CA LEU A 51 19.88 6.12 -3.62
C LEU A 51 20.57 6.91 -4.73
N LYS A 52 19.81 7.68 -5.52
CA LYS A 52 20.38 8.56 -6.55
C LYS A 52 21.26 9.66 -5.94
N SER A 53 20.81 10.28 -4.85
CA SER A 53 21.59 11.30 -4.12
C SER A 53 22.88 10.73 -3.53
N ALA A 54 22.88 9.45 -3.16
CA ALA A 54 24.07 8.72 -2.71
C ALA A 54 24.95 8.18 -3.86
N GLY A 55 24.71 8.59 -5.11
CA GLY A 55 25.48 8.11 -6.26
C GLY A 55 25.32 6.61 -6.56
N GLY A 56 24.25 5.99 -6.07
CA GLY A 56 24.02 4.55 -6.19
C GLY A 56 24.64 3.70 -5.07
N ASP A 57 25.32 4.31 -4.09
CA ASP A 57 25.81 3.61 -2.92
C ASP A 57 24.66 3.35 -1.94
N ARG A 58 24.30 2.07 -1.81
CA ARG A 58 23.20 1.61 -0.94
C ARG A 58 23.48 1.84 0.54
N GLN A 59 24.73 1.71 0.97
CA GLN A 59 25.10 1.90 2.37
C GLN A 59 25.01 3.38 2.74
N GLN A 60 25.49 4.27 1.86
CA GLN A 60 25.33 5.72 2.05
C GLN A 60 23.88 6.18 1.94
N ALA A 61 23.05 5.47 1.17
CA ALA A 61 21.61 5.70 1.11
C ALA A 61 20.85 5.18 2.36
N GLY A 62 21.55 4.60 3.35
CA GLY A 62 20.97 4.11 4.59
C GLY A 62 20.28 2.75 4.49
N TRP A 63 20.55 1.97 3.44
CA TRP A 63 19.93 0.65 3.27
C TRP A 63 20.62 -0.36 4.18
N LEU A 64 19.81 -1.18 4.86
CA LEU A 64 20.27 -2.29 5.69
C LEU A 64 20.43 -3.55 4.84
N ARG A 65 21.36 -4.43 5.22
CA ARG A 65 21.53 -5.71 4.51
C ARG A 65 20.44 -6.65 4.97
N TRP A 66 19.80 -7.34 4.03
CA TRP A 66 18.69 -8.26 4.35
C TRP A 66 19.05 -9.30 5.41
N ASP A 67 20.25 -9.88 5.34
CA ASP A 67 20.71 -10.87 6.31
C ASP A 67 20.86 -10.32 7.73
N GLU A 68 20.97 -9.00 7.91
CA GLU A 68 21.10 -8.34 9.21
C GLU A 68 19.74 -8.05 9.86
N VAL A 69 18.66 -7.95 9.07
CA VAL A 69 17.35 -7.47 9.54
C VAL A 69 16.21 -8.47 9.39
N LYS A 70 16.39 -9.53 8.60
CA LYS A 70 15.32 -10.51 8.32
C LYS A 70 14.72 -11.17 9.56
N GLU A 71 15.50 -11.32 10.64
CA GLU A 71 15.05 -11.93 11.90
C GLU A 71 14.15 -10.99 12.72
N GLU A 72 14.16 -9.69 12.44
CA GLU A 72 13.31 -8.69 13.11
C GLU A 72 11.89 -8.63 12.53
N LEU A 73 11.67 -9.24 11.36
CA LEU A 73 10.42 -9.13 10.60
C LEU A 73 9.38 -10.21 10.92
N GLY A 74 9.69 -11.17 11.79
CA GLY A 74 8.75 -12.18 12.29
C GLY A 74 8.60 -13.41 11.41
#